data_AF-A0A510L5H5-F1
#
_entry.id   AF-A0A510L5H5-F1
#
_cell.length_a   1.000
_cell.length_b   1.000
_cell.length_c   1.000
_cell.angle_alpha   90.00
_cell.angle_beta   90.00
_cell.angle_gamma   90.00
#
_symmetry.space_group_name_H-M   'P 1'
#
loop_
_entity.id
_entity.type
_entity.pdbx_description
1 polymer ?
#
loop_
_entity_poly.entity_id
_entity_poly.type
_entity_poly.pdbx_seq_one_letter_code
_entity_poly.pdbx_strand_id
1 'polypeptide(L)'
;MEIIKSKITGEILFDTIKKITALDRNKMKKKENELNSLLKTPKGLGKLEELAIRLEGMSENYKPCKKMVLVMAADNGVEREKVSKSKRVITQYVVEAMLNGKSSINALSMVYNADVKVVDLGIDESSDIKKEIDLSGIINRKIMKSGTNNIAKQAAMEYEDAVKAIETGIEMVDEFVGDGYNLFATGEMGIGNTTTSSAILKVLTDLSLDEIVGYGSGIDDKTLEHKKNVVKKAVEVNGLSKFFEENIKGTKKKEKFKKNKIIDVLAKVGGLDIAGMVGTYLGCAKNHVPVVIDGFISAISALVAYKICPNCRDFMIASHLSEEPGMKYIMKELDLEPMLFMNMKLGEGTGAVMMFPVIEGACNITEVVRKYPDV
;
A
#
# COMPACT_ATOMS: atom_id res chain seq x y z
N MET A 1 -3.30 -41.00 -3.57
CA MET A 1 -3.94 -39.79 -3.02
C MET A 1 -3.50 -38.63 -3.89
N GLU A 2 -4.28 -38.37 -4.94
CA GLU A 2 -4.08 -37.23 -5.81
C GLU A 2 -4.37 -35.95 -5.01
N ILE A 3 -3.33 -35.14 -4.83
CA ILE A 3 -3.47 -33.79 -4.31
C ILE A 3 -4.18 -33.00 -5.40
N ILE A 4 -5.46 -32.73 -5.17
CA ILE A 4 -6.25 -31.77 -5.94
C ILE A 4 -5.49 -30.45 -5.89
N LYS A 5 -4.78 -30.11 -6.97
CA LYS A 5 -4.39 -28.71 -7.24
C LYS A 5 -5.70 -27.95 -7.34
N SER A 6 -6.12 -27.27 -6.28
CA SER A 6 -7.22 -26.33 -6.39
C SER A 6 -6.79 -25.32 -7.46
N LYS A 7 -7.60 -25.19 -8.52
CA LYS A 7 -7.55 -23.98 -9.34
C LYS A 7 -7.80 -22.85 -8.35
N ILE A 8 -6.78 -22.08 -8.00
CA ILE A 8 -6.96 -20.80 -7.31
C ILE A 8 -7.74 -19.96 -8.30
N THR A 9 -9.06 -19.97 -8.18
CA THR A 9 -9.94 -19.07 -8.88
C THR A 9 -9.74 -17.74 -8.19
N GLY A 10 -9.34 -16.69 -8.93
CA GLY A 10 -9.23 -15.31 -8.44
C GLY A 10 -10.59 -14.70 -8.05
N GLU A 11 -11.46 -15.52 -7.49
CA GLU A 11 -12.86 -15.28 -7.21
C GLU A 11 -13.01 -14.24 -6.12
N ILE A 12 -12.21 -14.30 -5.05
CA ILE A 12 -12.22 -13.30 -3.98
C ILE A 12 -11.83 -11.94 -4.55
N LEU A 13 -10.77 -11.88 -5.37
CA LEU A 13 -10.32 -10.64 -6.00
C LEU A 13 -11.40 -10.04 -6.91
N PHE A 14 -11.91 -10.82 -7.86
CA PHE A 14 -12.86 -10.29 -8.84
C PHE A 14 -14.26 -10.04 -8.26
N ASP A 15 -14.68 -10.77 -7.22
CA ASP A 15 -15.89 -10.46 -6.46
C ASP A 15 -15.72 -9.18 -5.64
N THR A 16 -14.59 -9.02 -4.96
CA THR A 16 -14.23 -7.79 -4.23
C THR A 16 -14.30 -6.57 -5.14
N ILE A 17 -13.69 -6.64 -6.33
CA ILE A 17 -13.72 -5.55 -7.31
C ILE A 17 -15.14 -5.15 -7.72
N LYS A 18 -16.08 -6.10 -7.80
CA LYS A 18 -17.49 -5.80 -8.15
C LYS A 18 -18.24 -5.12 -7.01
N LYS A 19 -17.85 -5.39 -5.77
CA LYS A 19 -18.48 -4.85 -4.56
C LYS A 19 -18.01 -3.44 -4.21
N ILE A 20 -16.85 -3.00 -4.71
CA ILE A 20 -16.34 -1.64 -4.48
C ILE A 20 -17.21 -0.62 -5.23
N THR A 21 -17.91 0.23 -4.48
CA THR A 21 -18.70 1.33 -5.02
C THR A 21 -18.04 2.69 -4.77
N ALA A 22 -18.50 3.71 -5.49
CA ALA A 22 -18.10 5.10 -5.21
C ALA A 22 -18.65 5.59 -3.87
N LEU A 23 -18.10 6.69 -3.34
CA LEU A 23 -18.59 7.34 -2.13
C LEU A 23 -20.03 7.86 -2.30
N ASP A 24 -20.76 7.90 -1.19
CA ASP A 24 -22.11 8.47 -1.16
C ASP A 24 -22.05 10.00 -1.17
N ARG A 25 -22.35 10.57 -2.36
CA ARG A 25 -22.33 12.04 -2.57
C ARG A 25 -23.40 12.78 -1.76
N ASN A 26 -24.51 12.15 -1.40
CA ASN A 26 -25.54 12.79 -0.59
C ASN A 26 -25.07 12.94 0.85
N LYS A 27 -24.42 11.91 1.40
CA LYS A 27 -23.77 11.96 2.71
C LYS A 27 -22.67 13.01 2.77
N MET A 28 -21.80 13.05 1.75
CA MET A 28 -20.77 14.08 1.61
C MET A 28 -21.36 15.49 1.63
N LYS A 29 -22.42 15.74 0.84
CA LYS A 29 -23.09 17.05 0.79
C LYS A 29 -23.75 17.42 2.11
N LYS A 30 -24.34 16.46 2.82
CA LYS A 30 -24.90 16.67 4.16
C LYS A 30 -23.81 17.09 5.16
N LYS A 31 -22.65 16.41 5.14
CA LYS A 31 -21.50 16.77 5.98
C LYS A 31 -20.92 18.14 5.64
N GLU A 32 -20.84 18.48 4.35
CA GLU A 32 -20.39 19.82 3.92
C GLU A 32 -21.33 20.92 4.46
N ASN A 33 -22.65 20.73 4.36
CA ASN A 33 -23.63 21.67 4.91
C ASN A 33 -23.51 21.79 6.44
N GLU A 34 -23.31 20.67 7.13
CA GLU A 34 -23.08 20.66 8.57
C GLU A 34 -21.83 21.47 8.93
N LEU A 35 -20.70 21.20 8.29
CA LEU A 35 -19.42 21.91 8.51
C LEU A 35 -19.55 23.41 8.24
N ASN A 36 -20.30 23.81 7.21
CA ASN A 36 -20.55 25.22 6.89
C ASN A 36 -21.44 25.92 7.92
N SER A 37 -22.22 25.18 8.72
CA SER A 37 -23.06 25.73 9.80
C SER A 37 -22.31 25.93 11.12
N LEU A 38 -21.11 25.38 11.26
CA LEU A 38 -20.31 25.46 12.48
C LEU A 38 -19.72 26.86 12.67
N LEU A 39 -19.49 27.26 13.93
CA LEU A 39 -18.92 28.54 14.37
C LEU A 39 -17.43 28.66 13.99
N LYS A 40 -17.17 28.67 12.69
CA LYS A 40 -15.89 28.81 12.02
C LYS A 40 -16.15 29.42 10.65
N THR A 41 -15.14 30.08 10.08
CA THR A 41 -15.22 30.49 8.67
C THR A 41 -15.47 29.24 7.80
N PRO A 42 -16.49 29.23 6.94
CA PRO A 42 -16.71 28.13 6.00
C PRO A 42 -15.43 27.82 5.21
N LYS A 43 -15.04 26.54 5.12
CA LYS A 43 -13.78 26.07 4.52
C LYS A 43 -12.50 26.54 5.22
N GLY A 44 -12.59 27.19 6.38
CA GLY A 44 -11.46 27.75 7.12
C GLY A 44 -10.49 26.71 7.69
N LEU A 45 -10.91 25.43 7.82
CA LEU A 45 -10.03 24.33 8.25
C LEU A 45 -9.41 23.57 7.06
N GLY A 46 -9.67 24.02 5.83
CA GLY A 46 -9.06 23.49 4.60
C GLY A 46 -9.21 21.97 4.46
N LYS A 47 -8.07 21.27 4.30
CA LYS A 47 -8.00 19.82 4.09
C LYS A 47 -8.67 18.98 5.17
N LEU A 48 -8.80 19.48 6.40
CA LEU A 48 -9.52 18.76 7.46
C LEU A 48 -11.03 18.67 7.16
N GLU A 49 -11.61 19.72 6.57
CA GLU A 49 -13.03 19.69 6.17
C GLU A 49 -13.23 18.72 5.01
N GLU A 50 -12.34 18.77 4.01
CA GLU A 50 -12.35 17.83 2.87
C GLU A 50 -12.23 16.38 3.33
N LEU A 51 -11.35 16.11 4.31
CA LEU A 51 -11.19 14.79 4.92
C LEU A 51 -12.47 14.35 5.63
N ALA A 52 -13.06 15.19 6.49
CA ALA A 52 -14.31 14.88 7.19
C ALA A 52 -15.46 14.58 6.22
N ILE A 53 -15.58 15.36 5.14
CA ILE A 53 -16.58 15.14 4.08
C ILE A 53 -16.36 13.79 3.40
N ARG A 54 -15.12 13.46 3.02
CA ARG A 54 -14.79 12.18 2.38
C ARG A 54 -15.09 10.99 3.30
N LEU A 55 -14.73 11.07 4.58
CA LEU A 55 -14.99 10.03 5.56
C LEU A 55 -16.49 9.75 5.71
N GLU A 56 -17.32 10.80 5.72
CA GLU A 56 -18.79 10.65 5.74
C GLU A 56 -19.31 9.94 4.47
N GLY A 57 -18.68 10.20 3.32
CA GLY A 57 -19.00 9.53 2.07
C GLY A 57 -18.64 8.03 2.06
N MET A 58 -17.67 7.61 2.90
CA MET A 58 -17.31 6.20 3.06
C MET A 58 -18.33 5.49 3.96
N SER A 59 -18.54 6.03 5.16
CA SER A 59 -19.49 5.51 6.15
C SER A 59 -20.18 6.68 6.86
N GLU A 60 -21.48 6.55 7.08
CA GLU A 60 -22.27 7.57 7.78
C GLU A 60 -21.79 7.71 9.24
N ASN A 61 -21.65 8.94 9.71
CA ASN A 61 -21.12 9.28 11.03
C ASN A 61 -19.81 8.56 11.37
N TYR A 62 -18.92 8.39 10.38
CA TYR A 62 -17.67 7.68 10.55
C TYR A 62 -16.83 8.27 11.70
N LYS A 63 -16.38 7.40 12.60
CA LYS A 63 -15.42 7.71 13.66
C LYS A 63 -14.42 6.55 13.81
N PRO A 64 -13.10 6.81 13.85
CA PRO A 64 -12.13 5.78 14.19
C PRO A 64 -12.43 5.18 15.56
N CYS A 65 -12.42 3.84 15.65
CA CYS A 65 -12.62 3.11 16.89
C CYS A 65 -11.41 2.22 17.18
N LYS A 66 -11.23 1.15 16.39
CA LYS A 66 -10.03 0.33 16.41
C LYS A 66 -9.19 0.62 15.17
N LYS A 67 -7.92 0.89 15.40
CA LYS A 67 -6.97 1.36 14.39
C LYS A 67 -5.80 0.40 14.32
N MET A 68 -5.29 0.14 13.12
CA MET A 68 -4.15 -0.76 12.98
C MET A 68 -3.22 -0.37 11.83
N VAL A 69 -1.99 -0.84 11.96
CA VAL A 69 -1.00 -0.92 10.88
C VAL A 69 -0.92 -2.37 10.44
N LEU A 70 -1.29 -2.63 9.19
CA LEU A 70 -1.20 -3.96 8.59
C LEU A 70 0.05 -4.01 7.70
N VAL A 71 1.05 -4.75 8.16
CA VAL A 71 2.36 -4.86 7.51
C VAL A 71 2.41 -6.13 6.67
N MET A 72 2.68 -5.97 5.36
CA MET A 72 2.90 -7.09 4.44
C MET A 72 4.41 -7.34 4.29
N ALA A 73 4.86 -8.53 4.68
CA ALA A 73 6.28 -8.86 4.71
C ALA A 73 6.66 -9.97 3.72
N ALA A 74 7.67 -9.70 2.89
CA ALA A 74 8.24 -10.69 1.97
C ALA A 74 9.64 -10.28 1.49
N ASP A 75 10.51 -11.26 1.25
CA ASP A 75 11.81 -11.00 0.62
C ASP A 75 11.69 -10.91 -0.91
N ASN A 76 12.50 -10.05 -1.52
CA ASN A 76 12.46 -9.83 -2.95
C ASN A 76 13.72 -10.39 -3.62
N GLY A 77 13.57 -11.29 -4.60
CA GLY A 77 14.70 -11.99 -5.24
C GLY A 77 15.73 -11.08 -5.91
N VAL A 78 15.32 -9.87 -6.28
CA VAL A 78 16.16 -8.85 -6.91
C VAL A 78 17.26 -8.31 -5.98
N GLU A 79 17.12 -8.48 -4.67
CA GLU A 79 18.17 -8.08 -3.72
C GLU A 79 19.53 -8.70 -4.08
N ARG A 80 19.54 -9.91 -4.68
CA ARG A 80 20.74 -10.63 -5.11
C ARG A 80 21.56 -9.89 -6.15
N GLU A 81 20.96 -8.92 -6.83
CA GLU A 81 21.66 -7.99 -7.73
C GLU A 81 22.39 -6.87 -6.96
N LYS A 82 22.41 -6.89 -5.62
CA LYS A 82 23.09 -5.90 -4.77
C LYS A 82 22.56 -4.47 -4.95
N VAL A 83 21.23 -4.36 -5.02
CA VAL A 83 20.50 -3.08 -5.19
C VAL A 83 20.17 -2.38 -3.86
N SER A 84 20.61 -2.93 -2.74
CA SER A 84 20.36 -2.43 -1.37
C SER A 84 21.64 -2.50 -0.55
N LYS A 85 21.77 -1.61 0.44
CA LYS A 85 22.82 -1.70 1.48
C LYS A 85 22.54 -2.84 2.47
N SER A 86 21.27 -3.15 2.69
CA SER A 86 20.84 -4.16 3.65
C SER A 86 20.92 -5.56 3.07
N LYS A 87 21.28 -6.52 3.92
CA LYS A 87 21.25 -7.95 3.59
C LYS A 87 19.82 -8.49 3.74
N ARG A 88 19.48 -9.54 3.01
CA ARG A 88 18.19 -10.24 3.07
C ARG A 88 17.69 -10.53 4.50
N VAL A 89 18.57 -11.04 5.38
CA VAL A 89 18.23 -11.35 6.79
C VAL A 89 17.67 -10.16 7.58
N ILE A 90 17.90 -8.92 7.14
CA ILE A 90 17.35 -7.72 7.79
C ILE A 90 15.82 -7.71 7.74
N THR A 91 15.18 -8.31 6.73
CA THR A 91 13.71 -8.50 6.71
C THR A 91 13.25 -9.19 8.00
N GLN A 92 13.91 -10.29 8.36
CA GLN A 92 13.57 -11.08 9.55
C GLN A 92 13.82 -10.30 10.86
N TYR A 93 14.96 -9.61 10.99
CA TYR A 93 15.26 -8.82 12.20
C TYR A 93 14.26 -7.69 12.45
N VAL A 94 13.85 -6.99 11.40
CA VAL A 94 12.87 -5.90 11.54
C VAL A 94 11.49 -6.46 11.89
N VAL A 95 11.10 -7.58 11.29
CA VAL A 95 9.84 -8.26 11.61
C VAL A 95 9.84 -8.80 13.04
N GLU A 96 10.93 -9.43 13.49
CA GLU A 96 11.09 -9.85 14.90
C GLU A 96 10.96 -8.64 15.84
N ALA A 97 11.57 -7.51 15.51
CA ALA A 97 11.41 -6.29 16.29
C ALA A 97 9.94 -5.81 16.31
N MET A 98 9.22 -5.88 15.18
CA MET A 98 7.80 -5.54 15.09
C MET A 98 6.93 -6.42 16.00
N LEU A 99 7.16 -7.73 15.97
CA LEU A 99 6.43 -8.72 16.77
C LEU A 99 6.68 -8.54 18.28
N ASN A 100 7.90 -8.12 18.63
CA ASN A 100 8.29 -7.84 20.00
C ASN A 100 7.93 -6.43 20.49
N GLY A 101 7.25 -5.60 19.68
CA GLY A 101 6.86 -4.25 20.08
C GLY A 101 8.01 -3.24 20.12
N LYS A 102 9.12 -3.51 19.42
CA LYS A 102 10.39 -2.78 19.52
C LYS A 102 10.82 -2.07 18.23
N SER A 103 10.04 -2.13 17.16
CA SER A 103 10.36 -1.41 15.92
C SER A 103 9.91 0.06 15.98
N SER A 104 10.35 0.84 14.98
CA SER A 104 9.94 2.24 14.81
C SER A 104 8.42 2.37 14.67
N ILE A 105 7.78 1.47 13.91
CA ILE A 105 6.32 1.48 13.79
C ILE A 105 5.62 1.17 15.11
N ASN A 106 6.15 0.27 15.96
CA ASN A 106 5.55 0.03 17.28
C ASN A 106 5.64 1.26 18.18
N ALA A 107 6.79 1.94 18.19
CA ALA A 107 6.99 3.13 19.01
C ALA A 107 5.96 4.23 18.67
N LEU A 108 5.71 4.47 17.37
CA LEU A 108 4.70 5.42 16.92
C LEU A 108 3.27 4.91 17.17
N SER A 109 3.01 3.64 16.90
CA SER A 109 1.67 3.04 17.06
C SER A 109 1.20 3.05 18.52
N MET A 110 2.13 2.92 19.48
CA MET A 110 1.83 3.04 20.91
C MET A 110 1.30 4.45 21.27
N VAL A 111 1.90 5.50 20.71
CA VAL A 111 1.45 6.89 20.93
C VAL A 111 0.08 7.13 20.31
N TYR A 112 -0.15 6.58 19.11
CA TYR A 112 -1.39 6.80 18.38
C TYR A 112 -2.45 5.73 18.62
N ASN A 113 -2.29 4.88 19.63
CA ASN A 113 -3.21 3.81 20.02
C ASN A 113 -3.64 2.95 18.81
N ALA A 114 -2.65 2.37 18.13
CA ALA A 114 -2.84 1.51 16.98
C ALA A 114 -2.16 0.15 17.20
N ASP A 115 -2.82 -0.92 16.76
CA ASP A 115 -2.23 -2.25 16.77
C ASP A 115 -1.33 -2.44 15.55
N VAL A 116 -0.23 -3.18 15.70
CA VAL A 116 0.64 -3.57 14.58
C VAL A 116 0.48 -5.06 14.33
N LYS A 117 0.12 -5.43 13.10
CA LYS A 117 0.00 -6.83 12.67
C LYS A 117 0.87 -7.07 11.45
N VAL A 118 1.67 -8.13 11.49
CA VAL A 118 2.58 -8.49 10.41
C VAL A 118 2.12 -9.79 9.76
N VAL A 119 1.97 -9.76 8.44
CA VAL A 119 1.57 -10.89 7.61
C VAL A 119 2.77 -11.34 6.78
N ASP A 120 3.18 -12.59 6.98
CA ASP A 120 4.23 -13.20 6.18
C ASP A 120 3.65 -13.77 4.91
N LEU A 121 4.05 -13.19 3.77
CA LEU A 121 3.71 -13.68 2.44
C LEU A 121 4.88 -14.42 1.78
N GLY A 122 6.11 -14.22 2.26
CA GLY A 122 7.29 -14.82 1.65
C GLY A 122 8.62 -14.41 2.24
N ILE A 123 8.74 -14.35 3.56
CA ILE A 123 10.03 -14.15 4.24
C ILE A 123 10.92 -15.39 4.03
N ASP A 124 12.18 -15.18 3.67
CA ASP A 124 13.19 -16.22 3.48
C ASP A 124 13.95 -16.53 4.77
N GLU A 125 13.36 -17.41 5.59
CA GLU A 125 13.93 -17.84 6.87
C GLU A 125 15.27 -18.56 6.72
N SER A 126 15.58 -19.10 5.53
CA SER A 126 16.88 -19.74 5.28
C SER A 126 18.07 -18.77 5.32
N SER A 127 17.80 -17.45 5.28
CA SER A 127 18.81 -16.42 5.41
C SER A 127 19.29 -16.18 6.85
N ASP A 128 18.57 -16.71 7.86
CA ASP A 128 19.07 -16.78 9.24
C ASP A 128 19.91 -18.06 9.43
N ILE A 129 21.20 -17.93 9.13
CA ILE A 129 22.17 -19.02 9.25
C ILE A 129 22.31 -19.49 10.71
N LYS A 130 22.12 -18.59 11.69
CA LYS A 130 22.33 -18.89 13.10
C LYS A 130 21.08 -19.47 13.78
N LYS A 131 19.90 -19.30 13.18
CA LYS A 131 18.60 -19.71 13.73
C LYS A 131 18.32 -19.06 15.09
N GLU A 132 18.58 -17.77 15.18
CA GLU A 132 18.43 -16.96 16.38
C GLU A 132 17.19 -16.06 16.34
N ILE A 133 16.59 -15.86 15.16
CA ILE A 133 15.44 -14.96 14.98
C ILE A 133 14.14 -15.71 15.31
N ASP A 134 13.34 -15.13 16.21
CA ASP A 134 12.02 -15.61 16.55
C ASP A 134 10.91 -14.81 15.86
N LEU A 135 10.15 -15.48 14.99
CA LEU A 135 8.99 -14.90 14.29
C LEU A 135 7.66 -15.34 14.92
N SER A 136 7.66 -15.81 16.17
CA SER A 136 6.45 -16.17 16.90
C SER A 136 5.45 -15.01 16.96
N GLY A 137 4.18 -15.31 16.67
CA GLY A 137 3.10 -14.32 16.62
C GLY A 137 2.88 -13.67 15.25
N ILE A 138 3.70 -13.98 14.25
CA ILE A 138 3.45 -13.57 12.87
C ILE A 138 2.19 -14.23 12.29
N ILE A 139 1.46 -13.51 11.46
CA ILE A 139 0.33 -14.08 10.71
C ILE A 139 0.90 -14.81 9.50
N ASN A 140 0.95 -16.15 9.58
CA ASN A 140 1.51 -16.96 8.51
C ASN A 140 0.52 -17.12 7.36
N ARG A 141 0.83 -16.50 6.22
CA ARG A 141 0.13 -16.64 4.94
C ARG A 141 1.15 -16.88 3.80
N LYS A 142 2.24 -17.59 4.10
CA LYS A 142 3.39 -17.69 3.20
C LYS A 142 3.00 -18.33 1.86
N ILE A 143 3.26 -17.61 0.77
CA ILE A 143 2.98 -18.04 -0.62
C ILE A 143 4.23 -18.65 -1.24
N MET A 144 5.37 -17.96 -1.12
CA MET A 144 6.67 -18.44 -1.60
C MET A 144 7.64 -18.62 -0.42
N LYS A 145 8.33 -19.77 -0.35
CA LYS A 145 9.18 -20.12 0.81
C LYS A 145 10.41 -19.23 1.02
N SER A 146 10.95 -18.65 -0.04
CA SER A 146 12.25 -17.93 -0.01
C SER A 146 12.16 -16.55 -0.68
N GLY A 147 10.99 -15.93 -0.57
CA GLY A 147 10.65 -14.71 -1.28
C GLY A 147 10.48 -14.89 -2.77
N THR A 148 10.30 -13.78 -3.47
CA THR A 148 10.11 -13.77 -4.92
C THR A 148 11.38 -14.19 -5.66
N ASN A 149 11.20 -14.58 -6.92
CA ASN A 149 12.29 -14.74 -7.87
C ASN A 149 12.98 -13.40 -8.18
N ASN A 150 14.16 -13.48 -8.78
CA ASN A 150 14.91 -12.30 -9.17
C ASN A 150 14.38 -11.72 -10.50
N ILE A 151 13.74 -10.56 -10.42
CA ILE A 151 13.10 -9.88 -11.56
C ILE A 151 14.06 -9.52 -12.69
N ALA A 152 15.37 -9.43 -12.41
CA ALA A 152 16.39 -9.17 -13.42
C ALA A 152 16.74 -10.40 -14.29
N LYS A 153 16.14 -11.56 -13.98
CA LYS A 153 16.40 -12.84 -14.64
C LYS A 153 15.12 -13.54 -15.13
N GLN A 154 14.01 -13.38 -14.42
CA GLN A 154 12.71 -14.00 -14.73
C GLN A 154 11.59 -13.25 -14.00
N ALA A 155 10.33 -13.69 -14.15
CA ALA A 155 9.19 -13.12 -13.42
C ALA A 155 9.35 -13.28 -11.90
N ALA A 156 8.89 -12.29 -11.11
CA ALA A 156 8.93 -12.30 -9.65
C ALA A 156 8.19 -13.52 -9.05
N MET A 157 7.03 -13.84 -9.61
CA MET A 157 6.16 -14.93 -9.20
C MET A 157 5.23 -15.32 -10.36
N GLU A 158 4.52 -16.44 -10.23
CA GLU A 158 3.48 -16.78 -11.20
C GLU A 158 2.27 -15.85 -11.06
N TYR A 159 1.46 -15.75 -12.11
CA TYR A 159 0.26 -14.89 -12.08
C TYR A 159 -0.67 -15.27 -10.93
N GLU A 160 -0.86 -16.57 -10.69
CA GLU A 160 -1.70 -17.11 -9.64
C GLU A 160 -1.18 -16.75 -8.23
N ASP A 161 0.14 -16.69 -8.05
CA ASP A 161 0.75 -16.28 -6.77
C ASP A 161 0.51 -14.79 -6.50
N ALA A 162 0.57 -13.95 -7.54
CA ALA A 162 0.24 -12.53 -7.42
C ALA A 162 -1.24 -12.33 -7.06
N VAL A 163 -2.15 -13.08 -7.71
CA VAL A 163 -3.57 -13.08 -7.37
C VAL A 163 -3.77 -13.51 -5.92
N LYS A 164 -3.15 -14.62 -5.50
CA LYS A 164 -3.25 -15.13 -4.13
C LYS A 164 -2.73 -14.12 -3.10
N ALA A 165 -1.65 -13.39 -3.39
CA ALA A 165 -1.15 -12.35 -2.50
C ALA A 165 -2.14 -11.19 -2.34
N ILE A 166 -2.77 -10.76 -3.43
CA ILE A 166 -3.84 -9.75 -3.38
C ILE A 166 -5.04 -10.27 -2.58
N GLU A 167 -5.45 -11.52 -2.80
CA GLU A 167 -6.56 -12.13 -2.07
C GLU A 167 -6.27 -12.24 -0.58
N THR A 168 -5.06 -12.64 -0.18
CA THR A 168 -4.64 -12.62 1.22
C THR A 168 -4.81 -11.23 1.83
N GLY A 169 -4.38 -10.16 1.14
CA GLY A 169 -4.56 -8.80 1.65
C GLY A 169 -6.03 -8.42 1.83
N ILE A 170 -6.91 -8.85 0.92
CA ILE A 170 -8.37 -8.66 1.04
C ILE A 170 -8.91 -9.42 2.25
N GLU A 171 -8.56 -10.70 2.39
CA GLU A 171 -9.00 -11.56 3.49
C GLU A 171 -8.57 -11.02 4.86
N MET A 172 -7.34 -10.51 4.98
CA MET A 172 -6.85 -9.88 6.21
C MET A 172 -7.70 -8.68 6.60
N VAL A 173 -8.06 -7.83 5.63
CA VAL A 173 -8.95 -6.71 5.93
C VAL A 173 -10.33 -7.21 6.36
N ASP A 174 -10.90 -8.21 5.69
CA ASP A 174 -12.21 -8.78 6.07
C ASP A 174 -12.20 -9.34 7.50
N GLU A 175 -11.17 -10.11 7.86
CA GLU A 175 -10.99 -10.65 9.22
C GLU A 175 -10.92 -9.50 10.24
N PHE A 176 -10.05 -8.51 10.03
CA PHE A 176 -9.88 -7.42 10.99
C PHE A 176 -11.08 -6.47 11.05
N VAL A 177 -11.78 -6.23 9.95
CA VAL A 177 -13.06 -5.50 9.99
C VAL A 177 -14.08 -6.27 10.82
N GLY A 178 -14.12 -7.61 10.71
CA GLY A 178 -14.92 -8.48 11.58
C GLY A 178 -14.59 -8.34 13.07
N ASP A 179 -13.31 -8.09 13.40
CA ASP A 179 -12.82 -7.83 14.76
C ASP A 179 -13.03 -6.38 15.25
N GLY A 180 -13.69 -5.56 14.42
CA GLY A 180 -14.07 -4.18 14.71
C GLY A 180 -13.05 -3.11 14.29
N TYR A 181 -11.98 -3.46 13.58
CA TYR A 181 -11.05 -2.48 13.03
C TYR A 181 -11.70 -1.67 11.91
N ASN A 182 -11.61 -0.35 12.00
CA ASN A 182 -12.26 0.55 11.04
C ASN A 182 -11.35 1.70 10.58
N LEU A 183 -10.06 1.65 10.88
CA LEU A 183 -9.04 2.53 10.30
C LEU A 183 -7.74 1.76 10.10
N PHE A 184 -7.27 1.72 8.86
CA PHE A 184 -6.06 0.98 8.51
C PHE A 184 -4.94 1.94 8.11
N ALA A 185 -3.72 1.55 8.41
CA ALA A 185 -2.49 2.06 7.79
C ALA A 185 -1.80 0.89 7.11
N THR A 186 -1.31 1.10 5.90
CA THR A 186 -0.48 0.08 5.23
C THR A 186 0.97 0.18 5.70
N GLY A 187 1.61 -0.95 5.92
CA GLY A 187 3.05 -1.05 6.08
C GLY A 187 3.60 -2.19 5.23
N GLU A 188 4.92 -2.19 5.06
CA GLU A 188 5.64 -3.27 4.41
C GLU A 188 6.96 -3.55 5.12
N MET A 189 7.51 -4.73 4.88
CA MET A 189 8.90 -5.01 5.17
C MET A 189 9.46 -6.02 4.17
N GLY A 190 10.48 -5.62 3.41
CA GLY A 190 11.10 -6.52 2.43
C GLY A 190 12.36 -5.97 1.79
N ILE A 191 13.49 -6.64 1.96
CA ILE A 191 14.71 -6.19 1.27
C ILE A 191 14.56 -6.37 -0.26
N GLY A 192 14.79 -5.27 -0.99
CA GLY A 192 14.75 -5.20 -2.45
C GLY A 192 13.47 -4.60 -3.03
N ASN A 193 12.45 -4.31 -2.22
CA ASN A 193 11.15 -3.86 -2.70
C ASN A 193 11.08 -2.44 -3.24
N THR A 194 12.02 -1.55 -2.89
CA THR A 194 12.14 -0.25 -3.58
C THR A 194 12.50 -0.45 -5.06
N THR A 195 13.24 -1.51 -5.40
CA THR A 195 13.58 -1.85 -6.79
C THR A 195 12.38 -2.42 -7.55
N THR A 196 11.60 -3.32 -6.93
CA THR A 196 10.37 -3.85 -7.54
C THR A 196 9.32 -2.73 -7.71
N SER A 197 9.23 -1.84 -6.72
CA SER A 197 8.41 -0.62 -6.77
C SER A 197 8.78 0.29 -7.95
N SER A 198 10.07 0.58 -8.12
CA SER A 198 10.56 1.35 -9.27
C SER A 198 10.30 0.64 -10.60
N ALA A 199 10.42 -0.69 -10.67
CA ALA A 199 10.13 -1.46 -11.88
C ALA A 199 8.65 -1.40 -12.27
N ILE A 200 7.74 -1.55 -11.30
CA ILE A 200 6.30 -1.36 -11.53
C ILE A 200 6.03 0.06 -12.04
N LEU A 201 6.57 1.09 -11.39
CA LEU A 201 6.34 2.47 -11.81
C LEU A 201 6.85 2.72 -13.23
N LYS A 202 8.02 2.16 -13.58
CA LYS A 202 8.59 2.29 -14.92
C LYS A 202 7.72 1.63 -16.00
N VAL A 203 7.04 0.53 -15.67
CA VAL A 203 6.14 -0.17 -16.59
C VAL A 203 4.81 0.56 -16.76
N LEU A 204 4.32 1.21 -15.71
CA LEU A 204 3.02 1.89 -15.70
C LEU A 204 3.08 3.35 -16.17
N THR A 205 4.27 3.88 -16.48
CA THR A 205 4.49 5.29 -16.82
C THR A 205 5.52 5.45 -17.94
N ASP A 206 5.60 6.63 -18.56
CA ASP A 206 6.67 7.01 -19.49
C ASP A 206 7.86 7.71 -18.81
N LEU A 207 7.84 7.87 -17.49
CA LEU A 207 8.88 8.56 -16.73
C LEU A 207 10.27 7.95 -16.93
N SER A 208 11.30 8.77 -16.86
CA SER A 208 12.69 8.32 -16.87
C SER A 208 13.03 7.57 -15.57
N LEU A 209 14.13 6.79 -15.59
CA LEU A 209 14.61 6.12 -14.37
C LEU A 209 15.12 7.11 -13.32
N ASP A 210 15.55 8.31 -13.74
CA ASP A 210 15.99 9.37 -12.82
C ASP A 210 14.82 9.96 -12.02
N GLU A 211 13.61 9.96 -12.59
CA GLU A 211 12.39 10.41 -11.95
C GLU A 211 11.75 9.33 -11.06
N ILE A 212 12.22 8.08 -11.14
CA ILE A 212 11.60 6.93 -10.48
C ILE A 212 12.51 6.34 -9.38
N VAL A 213 13.79 6.16 -9.67
CA VAL A 213 14.69 5.37 -8.83
C VAL A 213 15.37 6.28 -7.83
N GLY A 214 15.03 6.13 -6.55
CA GLY A 214 15.69 6.81 -5.45
C GLY A 214 16.71 5.94 -4.70
N TYR A 215 17.34 6.58 -3.73
CA TYR A 215 18.41 6.01 -2.91
C TYR A 215 17.93 4.92 -1.94
N GLY A 216 16.63 4.79 -1.67
CA GLY A 216 16.07 3.77 -0.79
C GLY A 216 16.76 3.75 0.58
N SER A 217 17.40 2.62 0.88
CA SER A 217 18.19 2.37 2.11
C SER A 217 19.47 3.24 2.24
N GLY A 218 19.54 4.38 1.56
CA GLY A 218 20.67 5.30 1.55
C GLY A 218 21.87 4.81 0.76
N ILE A 219 21.69 4.14 -0.38
CA ILE A 219 22.77 3.66 -1.27
C ILE A 219 23.68 4.80 -1.78
N ASP A 220 24.82 4.50 -2.40
CA ASP A 220 25.67 5.52 -3.06
C ASP A 220 25.32 5.70 -4.55
N ASP A 221 25.88 6.72 -5.21
CA ASP A 221 25.57 7.05 -6.61
C ASP A 221 25.89 5.89 -7.58
N LYS A 222 26.99 5.17 -7.33
CA LYS A 222 27.36 4.00 -8.14
C LYS A 222 26.33 2.89 -8.03
N THR A 223 25.85 2.63 -6.82
CA THR A 223 24.80 1.64 -6.55
C THR A 223 23.45 2.10 -7.08
N LEU A 224 23.18 3.41 -7.07
CA LEU A 224 21.99 4.00 -7.69
C LEU A 224 21.96 3.75 -9.20
N GLU A 225 23.05 4.03 -9.91
CA GLU A 225 23.17 3.74 -11.35
C GLU A 225 23.05 2.24 -11.64
N HIS A 226 23.67 1.39 -10.82
CA HIS A 226 23.49 -0.05 -10.92
C HIS A 226 22.01 -0.47 -10.72
N LYS A 227 21.33 0.09 -9.72
CA LYS A 227 19.90 -0.15 -9.48
C LYS A 227 19.03 0.27 -10.67
N LYS A 228 19.30 1.42 -11.29
CA LYS A 228 18.62 1.85 -12.53
C LYS A 228 18.78 0.82 -13.65
N ASN A 229 20.01 0.32 -13.86
CA ASN A 229 20.28 -0.72 -14.86
C ASN A 229 19.55 -2.04 -14.56
N VAL A 230 19.48 -2.44 -13.29
CA VAL A 230 18.72 -3.62 -12.85
C VAL A 230 17.23 -3.45 -13.13
N VAL A 231 16.64 -2.29 -12.83
CA VAL A 231 15.24 -1.98 -13.14
C VAL A 231 15.00 -2.07 -14.65
N LYS A 232 15.85 -1.43 -15.47
CA LYS A 232 15.74 -1.50 -16.93
C LYS A 232 15.76 -2.94 -17.43
N LYS A 233 16.74 -3.73 -16.98
CA LYS A 233 16.88 -5.14 -17.35
C LYS A 233 15.66 -5.97 -16.94
N ALA A 234 15.12 -5.72 -15.74
CA ALA A 234 13.94 -6.44 -15.27
C ALA A 234 12.72 -6.20 -16.16
N VAL A 235 12.51 -4.96 -16.61
CA VAL A 235 11.44 -4.62 -17.56
C VAL A 235 11.64 -5.31 -18.92
N GLU A 236 12.88 -5.34 -19.42
CA GLU A 236 13.22 -5.98 -20.70
C GLU A 236 13.04 -7.50 -20.67
N VAL A 237 13.64 -8.18 -19.68
CA VAL A 237 13.61 -9.64 -19.55
C VAL A 237 12.17 -10.16 -19.37
N ASN A 238 11.31 -9.38 -18.73
CA ASN A 238 9.90 -9.74 -18.53
C ASN A 238 8.97 -9.30 -19.67
N GLY A 239 9.52 -8.75 -20.76
CA GLY A 239 8.75 -8.37 -21.95
C GLY A 239 7.79 -7.21 -21.71
N LEU A 240 8.14 -6.27 -20.82
CA LEU A 240 7.27 -5.16 -20.41
C LEU A 240 7.67 -3.80 -21.01
N SER A 241 8.72 -3.74 -21.84
CA SER A 241 9.26 -2.47 -22.37
C SER A 241 8.25 -1.62 -23.14
N LYS A 242 7.26 -2.24 -23.80
CA LYS A 242 6.20 -1.53 -24.56
C LYS A 242 4.87 -1.46 -23.83
N PHE A 243 4.82 -1.93 -22.57
CA PHE A 243 3.55 -2.10 -21.85
C PHE A 243 2.77 -0.80 -21.71
N PHE A 244 3.44 0.30 -21.33
CA PHE A 244 2.81 1.61 -21.17
C PHE A 244 2.14 2.08 -22.46
N GLU A 245 2.85 2.05 -23.59
CA GLU A 245 2.35 2.49 -24.89
C GLU A 245 1.16 1.64 -25.38
N GLU A 246 1.23 0.33 -25.19
CA GLU A 246 0.24 -0.61 -25.70
C GLU A 246 -1.03 -0.72 -24.84
N ASN A 247 -0.95 -0.38 -23.54
CA ASN A 247 -1.98 -0.71 -22.55
C ASN A 247 -2.41 0.45 -21.63
N ILE A 248 -1.60 1.50 -21.49
CA ILE A 248 -1.89 2.65 -20.63
C ILE A 248 -2.16 3.90 -21.47
N LYS A 249 -1.28 4.21 -22.44
CA LYS A 249 -1.41 5.38 -23.31
C LYS A 249 -2.59 5.21 -24.28
N GLY A 250 -3.47 6.20 -24.34
CA GLY A 250 -4.49 6.36 -25.40
C GLY A 250 -5.56 5.26 -25.54
N THR A 251 -5.69 4.30 -24.62
CA THR A 251 -6.54 3.12 -24.82
C THR A 251 -7.88 3.19 -24.07
N LYS A 252 -8.97 3.34 -24.84
CA LYS A 252 -10.36 2.98 -24.46
C LYS A 252 -10.62 1.46 -24.62
N LYS A 253 -9.69 0.60 -24.20
CA LYS A 253 -9.89 -0.88 -24.27
C LYS A 253 -10.78 -1.36 -23.12
N LYS A 254 -11.48 -2.49 -23.34
CA LYS A 254 -12.38 -3.14 -22.37
C LYS A 254 -11.72 -3.28 -20.98
N GLU A 255 -12.33 -2.70 -19.96
CA GLU A 255 -11.78 -2.59 -18.60
C GLU A 255 -11.31 -3.91 -17.99
N LYS A 256 -12.05 -5.02 -18.22
CA LYS A 256 -11.69 -6.35 -17.69
C LYS A 256 -10.33 -6.83 -18.19
N PHE A 257 -10.00 -6.59 -19.46
CA PHE A 257 -8.71 -6.99 -20.04
C PHE A 257 -7.55 -6.13 -19.51
N LYS A 258 -7.85 -4.90 -19.06
CA LYS A 258 -6.86 -4.01 -18.45
C LYS A 258 -6.44 -4.50 -17.06
N LYS A 259 -7.37 -4.95 -16.22
CA LYS A 259 -7.10 -5.39 -14.84
C LYS A 259 -6.13 -6.58 -14.78
N ASN A 260 -6.38 -7.63 -15.57
CA ASN A 260 -5.50 -8.81 -15.61
C ASN A 260 -4.08 -8.44 -16.05
N LYS A 261 -3.92 -7.50 -16.98
CA LYS A 261 -2.60 -7.02 -17.40
C LYS A 261 -1.87 -6.27 -16.30
N ILE A 262 -2.58 -5.50 -15.48
CA ILE A 262 -1.97 -4.82 -14.32
C ILE A 262 -1.51 -5.85 -13.28
N ILE A 263 -2.28 -6.91 -13.04
CA ILE A 263 -1.87 -8.02 -12.16
C ILE A 263 -0.66 -8.77 -12.74
N ASP A 264 -0.60 -8.95 -14.06
CA ASP A 264 0.57 -9.55 -14.74
C ASP A 264 1.85 -8.70 -14.55
N VAL A 265 1.74 -7.37 -14.47
CA VAL A 265 2.89 -6.51 -14.11
C VAL A 265 3.39 -6.81 -12.69
N LEU A 266 2.49 -6.98 -11.72
CA LEU A 266 2.88 -7.38 -10.36
C LEU A 266 3.58 -8.75 -10.35
N ALA A 267 3.01 -9.73 -11.07
CA ALA A 267 3.58 -11.07 -11.16
C ALA A 267 5.00 -11.06 -11.74
N LYS A 268 5.23 -10.22 -12.76
CA LYS A 268 6.52 -10.15 -13.47
C LYS A 268 7.59 -9.35 -12.74
N VAL A 269 7.28 -8.13 -12.29
CA VAL A 269 8.31 -7.20 -11.77
C VAL A 269 8.00 -6.66 -10.37
N GLY A 270 6.93 -7.13 -9.74
CA GLY A 270 6.52 -6.72 -8.39
C GLY A 270 7.11 -7.56 -7.26
N GLY A 271 6.41 -7.52 -6.12
CA GLY A 271 6.74 -8.21 -4.88
C GLY A 271 5.48 -8.71 -4.19
N LEU A 272 5.60 -9.74 -3.35
CA LEU A 272 4.48 -10.31 -2.61
C LEU A 272 3.95 -9.31 -1.57
N ASP A 273 4.83 -8.54 -0.96
CA ASP A 273 4.54 -7.40 -0.07
C ASP A 273 3.65 -6.34 -0.77
N ILE A 274 4.04 -5.93 -1.98
CA ILE A 274 3.28 -4.97 -2.80
C ILE A 274 1.91 -5.56 -3.18
N ALA A 275 1.87 -6.81 -3.64
CA ALA A 275 0.62 -7.48 -4.02
C ALA A 275 -0.33 -7.63 -2.81
N GLY A 276 0.20 -7.97 -1.64
CA GLY A 276 -0.55 -7.98 -0.38
C GLY A 276 -1.15 -6.62 -0.05
N MET A 277 -0.37 -5.54 -0.15
CA MET A 277 -0.88 -4.18 0.10
C MET A 277 -1.93 -3.74 -0.93
N VAL A 278 -1.82 -4.14 -2.20
CA VAL A 278 -2.88 -3.95 -3.20
C VAL A 278 -4.18 -4.59 -2.70
N GLY A 279 -4.08 -5.80 -2.15
CA GLY A 279 -5.19 -6.49 -1.47
C GLY A 279 -5.78 -5.68 -0.33
N THR A 280 -4.94 -5.12 0.55
CA THR A 280 -5.37 -4.26 1.67
C THR A 280 -6.20 -3.09 1.17
N TYR A 281 -5.74 -2.37 0.13
CA TYR A 281 -6.48 -1.24 -0.43
C TYR A 281 -7.85 -1.63 -1.00
N LEU A 282 -7.91 -2.75 -1.73
CA LEU A 282 -9.16 -3.25 -2.31
C LEU A 282 -10.12 -3.76 -1.23
N GLY A 283 -9.59 -4.45 -0.21
CA GLY A 283 -10.34 -4.92 0.95
C GLY A 283 -10.94 -3.77 1.75
N CYS A 284 -10.16 -2.72 2.04
CA CYS A 284 -10.64 -1.54 2.74
C CYS A 284 -11.74 -0.83 1.95
N ALA A 285 -11.55 -0.67 0.64
CA ALA A 285 -12.56 -0.07 -0.23
C ALA A 285 -13.86 -0.88 -0.30
N LYS A 286 -13.79 -2.22 -0.35
CA LYS A 286 -14.97 -3.08 -0.32
C LYS A 286 -15.73 -2.96 1.00
N ASN A 287 -15.02 -2.82 2.11
CA ASN A 287 -15.60 -2.71 3.45
C ASN A 287 -15.96 -1.27 3.84
N HIS A 288 -15.82 -0.31 2.93
CA HIS A 288 -16.06 1.11 3.21
C HIS A 288 -15.22 1.69 4.36
N VAL A 289 -14.00 1.17 4.53
CA VAL A 289 -13.07 1.54 5.59
C VAL A 289 -11.93 2.39 5.03
N PRO A 290 -11.57 3.52 5.65
CA PRO A 290 -10.42 4.31 5.23
C PRO A 290 -9.10 3.58 5.49
N VAL A 291 -8.17 3.78 4.56
CA VAL A 291 -6.81 3.25 4.64
C VAL A 291 -5.78 4.33 4.30
N VAL A 292 -4.76 4.44 5.14
CA VAL A 292 -3.72 5.45 5.00
C VAL A 292 -2.52 4.88 4.25
N ILE A 293 -2.16 5.56 3.17
CA ILE A 293 -0.94 5.31 2.38
C ILE A 293 0.26 5.81 3.18
N ASP A 294 1.26 4.96 3.38
CA ASP A 294 2.54 5.31 4.00
C ASP A 294 3.50 6.00 3.01
N GLY A 295 4.67 5.41 2.73
CA GLY A 295 5.67 5.94 1.81
C GLY A 295 5.53 5.38 0.39
N PHE A 296 6.63 5.46 -0.36
CA PHE A 296 6.69 5.12 -1.79
C PHE A 296 6.19 3.72 -2.14
N ILE A 297 6.59 2.67 -1.41
CA ILE A 297 6.23 1.28 -1.74
C ILE A 297 4.72 1.05 -1.53
N SER A 298 4.18 1.59 -0.43
CA SER A 298 2.75 1.65 -0.16
C SER A 298 2.01 2.43 -1.26
N ALA A 299 2.55 3.57 -1.71
CA ALA A 299 1.96 4.37 -2.77
C ALA A 299 1.96 3.64 -4.13
N ILE A 300 2.99 2.85 -4.44
CA ILE A 300 2.98 1.98 -5.63
C ILE A 300 1.84 0.96 -5.54
N SER A 301 1.63 0.37 -4.38
CA SER A 301 0.52 -0.56 -4.16
C SER A 301 -0.84 0.13 -4.32
N ALA A 302 -0.97 1.37 -3.81
CA ALA A 302 -2.16 2.20 -4.03
C ALA A 302 -2.39 2.52 -5.52
N LEU A 303 -1.33 2.87 -6.27
CA LEU A 303 -1.39 3.10 -7.71
C LEU A 303 -1.88 1.86 -8.45
N VAL A 304 -1.33 0.70 -8.10
CA VAL A 304 -1.71 -0.57 -8.74
C VAL A 304 -3.16 -0.92 -8.42
N ALA A 305 -3.59 -0.78 -7.16
CA ALA A 305 -4.99 -0.96 -6.76
C ALA A 305 -5.91 -0.02 -7.56
N TYR A 306 -5.56 1.26 -7.70
CA TYR A 306 -6.31 2.25 -8.48
C TYR A 306 -6.39 1.87 -9.98
N LYS A 307 -5.30 1.38 -10.57
CA LYS A 307 -5.30 0.90 -11.97
C LYS A 307 -6.16 -0.36 -12.16
N ILE A 308 -6.36 -1.17 -11.11
CA ILE A 308 -7.26 -2.34 -11.10
C ILE A 308 -8.72 -1.91 -10.87
N CYS A 309 -8.99 -1.05 -9.90
CA CYS A 309 -10.33 -0.60 -9.52
C CYS A 309 -10.32 0.88 -9.14
N PRO A 310 -10.62 1.81 -10.06
CA PRO A 310 -10.49 3.25 -9.79
C PRO A 310 -11.23 3.75 -8.55
N ASN A 311 -12.41 3.18 -8.26
CA ASN A 311 -13.22 3.55 -7.10
C ASN A 311 -12.51 3.29 -5.75
N CYS A 312 -11.51 2.41 -5.68
CA CYS A 312 -10.81 2.15 -4.41
C CYS A 312 -9.99 3.36 -3.94
N ARG A 313 -9.62 4.27 -4.84
CA ARG A 313 -8.86 5.49 -4.51
C ARG A 313 -9.59 6.35 -3.48
N ASP A 314 -10.91 6.35 -3.50
CA ASP A 314 -11.69 7.23 -2.64
C ASP A 314 -11.54 6.89 -1.15
N PHE A 315 -11.19 5.64 -0.84
CA PHE A 315 -10.94 5.14 0.52
C PHE A 315 -9.48 5.32 0.97
N MET A 316 -8.60 5.81 0.08
CA MET A 316 -7.18 6.03 0.36
C MET A 316 -6.94 7.44 0.90
N ILE A 317 -6.12 7.55 1.94
CA ILE A 317 -5.69 8.83 2.53
C ILE A 317 -4.17 8.91 2.41
N ALA A 318 -3.63 9.96 1.77
CA ALA A 318 -2.20 10.16 1.70
C ALA A 318 -1.65 10.68 3.03
N SER A 319 -0.55 10.10 3.53
CA SER A 319 0.13 10.56 4.74
C SER A 319 1.18 11.63 4.44
N HIS A 320 2.41 11.21 4.16
CA HIS A 320 3.57 12.05 4.00
C HIS A 320 4.09 12.02 2.56
N LEU A 321 4.73 13.11 2.16
CA LEU A 321 5.49 13.11 0.92
C LEU A 321 6.85 12.44 1.18
N SER A 322 6.97 11.17 0.80
CA SER A 322 8.23 10.43 0.87
C SER A 322 9.32 11.06 0.00
N GLU A 323 10.57 10.97 0.44
CA GLU A 323 11.75 11.46 -0.30
C GLU A 323 12.11 10.65 -1.56
N GLU A 324 11.40 9.54 -1.83
CA GLU A 324 11.59 8.80 -3.07
C GLU A 324 11.01 9.59 -4.26
N PRO A 325 11.78 9.78 -5.36
CA PRO A 325 11.40 10.68 -6.46
C PRO A 325 10.01 10.41 -7.06
N GLY A 326 9.66 9.14 -7.24
CA GLY A 326 8.40 8.73 -7.85
C GLY A 326 7.15 9.04 -7.02
N MET A 327 7.29 9.38 -5.73
CA MET A 327 6.14 9.66 -4.85
C MET A 327 5.29 10.83 -5.37
N LYS A 328 5.93 11.90 -5.84
CA LYS A 328 5.22 13.09 -6.36
C LYS A 328 4.32 12.76 -7.54
N TYR A 329 4.80 11.90 -8.44
CA TYR A 329 4.01 11.45 -9.58
C TYR A 329 2.82 10.61 -9.14
N ILE A 330 3.03 9.65 -8.23
CA ILE A 330 1.96 8.76 -7.78
C ILE A 330 0.84 9.56 -7.11
N MET A 331 1.19 10.51 -6.24
CA MET A 331 0.23 11.39 -5.57
C MET A 331 -0.59 12.19 -6.60
N LYS A 332 0.06 12.74 -7.63
CA LYS A 332 -0.61 13.43 -8.72
C LYS A 332 -1.55 12.51 -9.52
N GLU A 333 -1.11 11.30 -9.86
CA GLU A 333 -1.90 10.33 -10.62
C GLU A 333 -3.12 9.81 -9.84
N LEU A 334 -3.00 9.71 -8.51
CA LEU A 334 -4.09 9.37 -7.60
C LEU A 334 -4.97 10.57 -7.24
N ASP A 335 -4.60 11.79 -7.66
CA ASP A 335 -5.22 13.04 -7.22
C ASP A 335 -5.30 13.14 -5.69
N LEU A 336 -4.25 12.71 -4.99
CA LEU A 336 -4.16 12.75 -3.53
C LEU A 336 -3.02 13.66 -3.10
N GLU A 337 -3.26 14.46 -2.07
CA GLU A 337 -2.26 15.37 -1.54
C GLU A 337 -1.80 14.93 -0.15
N PRO A 338 -0.52 14.59 0.04
CA PRO A 338 0.04 14.35 1.37
C PRO A 338 -0.15 15.56 2.29
N MET A 339 -0.32 15.30 3.58
CA MET A 339 -0.49 16.32 4.62
C MET A 339 0.77 16.53 5.47
N LEU A 340 1.74 15.62 5.39
CA LEU A 340 2.97 15.64 6.18
C LEU A 340 4.21 15.81 5.29
N PHE A 341 5.08 16.78 5.61
CA PHE A 341 6.34 17.05 4.89
C PHE A 341 7.52 16.87 5.85
N MET A 342 7.93 15.62 6.06
CA MET A 342 8.84 15.21 7.15
C MET A 342 10.18 14.68 6.65
N ASN A 343 10.44 14.70 5.34
CA ASN A 343 11.62 14.10 4.70
C ASN A 343 11.82 12.63 5.08
N MET A 344 10.72 11.90 5.28
CA MET A 344 10.71 10.49 5.70
C MET A 344 10.86 9.54 4.50
N LYS A 345 11.54 8.42 4.75
CA LYS A 345 11.76 7.33 3.77
C LYS A 345 12.03 5.98 4.42
N LEU A 346 11.53 5.79 5.65
CA LEU A 346 11.73 4.55 6.41
C LEU A 346 10.84 3.41 5.89
N GLY A 347 9.53 3.70 5.70
CA GLY A 347 8.53 2.67 5.38
C GLY A 347 7.83 2.17 6.64
N GLU A 348 7.49 0.87 6.65
CA GLU A 348 6.88 0.16 7.78
C GLU A 348 5.46 0.62 8.19
N GLY A 349 4.90 1.66 7.55
CA GLY A 349 3.65 2.30 8.01
C GLY A 349 3.86 3.51 8.92
N THR A 350 5.11 3.95 9.09
CA THR A 350 5.50 4.97 10.08
C THR A 350 4.93 6.36 9.80
N GLY A 351 4.86 6.78 8.53
CA GLY A 351 4.19 8.02 8.16
C GLY A 351 2.67 7.87 8.16
N ALA A 352 2.16 6.69 7.78
CA ALA A 352 0.72 6.43 7.76
C ALA A 352 0.08 6.54 9.15
N VAL A 353 0.68 5.96 10.19
CA VAL A 353 0.11 5.99 11.54
C VAL A 353 0.02 7.41 12.11
N MET A 354 0.89 8.33 11.68
CA MET A 354 0.86 9.75 12.10
C MET A 354 -0.39 10.49 11.60
N MET A 355 -1.10 9.97 10.60
CA MET A 355 -2.37 10.54 10.15
C MET A 355 -3.56 10.18 11.03
N PHE A 356 -3.44 9.18 11.92
CA PHE A 356 -4.55 8.76 12.78
C PHE A 356 -5.11 9.91 13.64
N PRO A 357 -4.29 10.70 14.38
CA PRO A 357 -4.80 11.85 15.10
C PRO A 357 -5.38 12.95 14.19
N VAL A 358 -4.90 13.08 12.95
CA VAL A 358 -5.46 14.04 11.97
C VAL A 358 -6.86 13.62 11.53
N ILE A 359 -7.06 12.32 11.27
CA ILE A 359 -8.36 11.73 10.93
C ILE A 359 -9.33 11.84 12.11
N GLU A 360 -8.88 11.54 13.32
CA GLU A 360 -9.67 11.72 14.55
C GLU A 360 -10.07 13.18 14.75
N GLY A 361 -9.14 14.11 14.55
CA GLY A 361 -9.41 15.54 14.58
C GLY A 361 -10.46 15.97 13.55
N ALA A 362 -10.38 15.45 12.31
CA ALA A 362 -11.36 15.73 11.26
C ALA A 362 -12.78 15.29 11.66
N CYS A 363 -12.92 14.09 12.24
CA CYS A 363 -14.20 13.59 12.74
C CYS A 363 -14.72 14.40 13.94
N ASN A 364 -13.84 14.83 14.84
CA ASN A 364 -14.24 15.48 16.09
C ASN A 364 -14.75 16.92 15.91
N ILE A 365 -14.43 17.57 14.80
CA ILE A 365 -14.88 18.95 14.50
C ILE A 365 -16.41 19.05 14.55
N THR A 366 -17.13 18.14 13.89
CA THR A 366 -18.60 18.18 13.83
C THR A 366 -19.27 17.78 15.15
N GLU A 367 -18.52 17.18 16.07
CA GLU A 367 -19.04 16.75 17.37
C GLU A 367 -18.96 17.84 18.43
N VAL A 368 -17.89 18.65 18.40
CA VAL A 368 -17.57 19.59 19.47
C VAL A 368 -17.88 21.03 19.11
N VAL A 369 -17.66 21.44 17.85
CA VAL A 369 -17.82 22.84 17.47
C VAL A 369 -19.30 23.20 17.40
N ARG A 370 -19.69 24.29 18.07
CA ARG A 370 -21.07 24.78 18.07
C ARG A 370 -21.46 25.31 16.70
N LYS A 371 -22.74 25.27 16.35
CA LYS A 371 -23.29 25.99 15.18
C LYS A 371 -23.35 27.50 15.42
N TYR A 372 -23.34 28.29 14.35
CA TYR A 372 -23.71 29.70 14.42
C TYR A 372 -25.10 29.84 15.08
N PRO A 373 -25.28 30.79 16.02
CA PRO A 373 -26.62 31.11 16.48
C PRO A 373 -27.43 31.71 15.32
N ASP A 374 -28.75 31.57 15.35
CA ASP A 374 -29.63 32.35 14.49
C ASP A 374 -29.52 33.83 14.93
N VAL A 375 -28.80 34.66 14.16
CA VAL A 375 -28.61 36.10 14.41
C VAL A 375 -29.40 36.92 13.40
#